data_AF-A0A376UA36-F1
#
_entry.id   AF-A0A376UA36-F1
#
_cell.length_a   1.000
_cell.length_b   1.000
_cell.length_c   1.000
_cell.angle_alpha   90.00
_cell.angle_beta   90.00
_cell.angle_gamma   90.00
#
_symmetry.space_group_name_H-M   'P 1'
#
loop_
_entity.id
_entity.type
_entity.pdbx_description
1 polymer ?
#
loop_
_entity_poly.entity_id
_entity_poly.type
_entity_poly.pdbx_seq_one_letter_code
_entity_poly.pdbx_strand_id
1 'polypeptide(L)'
;MRFVFSNTTEAGISYHAGDKFDDAPAVSYPAKLTRLLFERFSHFNGALDKGWIIIPCELIDYNGDALRELVLRYAQEWALPEAFIQWLDQANSFCSTLVDRIVTGYPRDEVAKLEEELGYHDGFLDTAEHFYLL
;
A
#
# COMPACT_ATOMS: atom_id res chain seq x y z
N MET A 1 -6.00 9.18 11.16
CA MET A 1 -5.20 8.10 10.54
C MET A 1 -3.75 8.56 10.42
N ARG A 2 -2.78 7.76 10.85
CA ARG A 2 -1.33 8.09 10.90
C ARG A 2 -0.44 7.13 10.10
N PHE A 3 -0.89 5.89 9.91
CA PHE A 3 -0.15 4.83 9.23
C PHE A 3 -0.92 4.36 8.00
N VAL A 4 -0.20 3.99 6.95
CA VAL A 4 -0.71 3.36 5.73
C VAL A 4 0.10 2.10 5.49
N PHE A 5 -0.57 0.96 5.41
CA PHE A 5 0.04 -0.32 5.05
C PHE A 5 -0.45 -0.74 3.67
N SER A 6 0.40 -1.39 2.89
CA SER A 6 0.00 -2.00 1.62
C SER A 6 0.56 -3.40 1.47
N ASN A 7 -0.22 -4.26 0.82
CA ASN A 7 0.27 -5.49 0.25
C ASN A 7 -0.52 -5.73 -1.04
N THR A 8 0.07 -5.29 -2.15
CA THR A 8 -0.54 -5.29 -3.48
C THR A 8 0.07 -6.33 -4.41
N THR A 9 0.74 -7.34 -3.84
CA THR A 9 1.63 -8.29 -4.52
C THR A 9 2.88 -7.63 -5.11
N GLU A 10 3.82 -8.43 -5.59
CA GLU A 10 5.08 -8.00 -6.20
C GLU A 10 4.85 -7.15 -7.46
N ALA A 11 3.70 -7.31 -8.13
CA ALA A 11 3.31 -6.53 -9.29
C ALA A 11 2.59 -5.21 -8.94
N GLY A 12 2.25 -5.00 -7.66
CA GLY A 12 1.39 -3.89 -7.24
C GLY A 12 2.10 -2.55 -7.13
N ILE A 13 3.38 -2.53 -6.75
CA ILE A 13 4.25 -1.35 -6.84
C ILE A 13 4.79 -1.27 -8.28
N SER A 14 3.95 -0.76 -9.18
CA SER A 14 4.29 -0.61 -10.59
C SER A 14 3.72 0.67 -11.19
N TYR A 15 4.38 1.15 -12.23
CA TYR A 15 3.94 2.31 -12.99
C TYR A 15 2.95 1.92 -14.09
N HIS A 16 1.91 2.72 -14.27
CA HIS A 16 0.92 2.58 -15.33
C HIS A 16 0.76 3.91 -16.08
N ALA A 17 1.26 3.98 -17.31
CA ALA A 17 1.29 5.21 -18.10
C ALA A 17 -0.09 5.80 -18.44
N GLY A 18 -1.16 5.01 -18.32
CA GLY A 18 -2.52 5.46 -18.57
C GLY A 18 -3.18 6.16 -17.40
N ASP A 19 -2.57 6.13 -16.20
CA ASP A 19 -3.16 6.72 -15.00
C ASP A 19 -3.16 8.26 -15.06
N LYS A 20 -4.32 8.85 -14.81
CA LYS A 20 -4.55 10.29 -14.81
C LYS A 20 -4.97 10.77 -13.43
N PHE A 21 -4.71 12.04 -13.17
CA PHE A 21 -5.06 12.69 -11.91
C PHE A 21 -6.57 12.59 -11.56
N ASP A 22 -7.44 12.68 -12.56
CA ASP A 22 -8.89 12.66 -12.38
C ASP A 22 -9.51 11.25 -12.38
N ASP A 23 -8.70 10.19 -12.47
CA ASP A 23 -9.21 8.82 -12.47
C ASP A 23 -9.82 8.45 -11.10
N ALA A 24 -10.99 7.80 -11.13
CA ALA A 24 -11.77 7.45 -9.94
C ALA A 24 -12.27 5.99 -9.98
N PRO A 25 -11.43 5.00 -9.62
CA PRO A 25 -10.02 5.12 -9.21
C PRO A 25 -9.03 4.96 -10.39
N ALA A 26 -7.80 5.43 -10.20
CA ALA A 26 -6.65 5.06 -11.02
C ALA A 26 -6.43 3.53 -11.02
N VAL A 27 -5.66 3.02 -11.99
CA VAL A 27 -5.39 1.58 -12.10
C VAL A 27 -4.34 1.14 -11.08
N SER A 28 -3.18 1.79 -11.07
CA SER A 28 -2.04 1.39 -10.23
C SER A 28 -2.20 1.82 -8.77
N TYR A 29 -1.61 1.07 -7.85
CA TYR A 29 -1.60 1.43 -6.43
C TYR A 29 -0.83 2.73 -6.15
N PRO A 30 0.38 2.95 -6.70
CA PRO A 30 1.10 4.21 -6.46
C PRO A 30 0.31 5.43 -6.94
N ALA A 31 -0.42 5.36 -8.05
CA ALA A 31 -1.29 6.45 -8.51
C ALA A 31 -2.44 6.74 -7.51
N LYS A 32 -3.12 5.70 -7.02
CA LYS A 32 -4.16 5.84 -5.98
C LYS A 32 -3.59 6.50 -4.71
N LEU A 33 -2.39 6.09 -4.30
CA LEU A 33 -1.71 6.67 -3.13
C LEU A 33 -1.33 8.13 -3.36
N THR A 34 -0.77 8.49 -4.53
CA THR A 34 -0.46 9.88 -4.89
C THR A 34 -1.70 10.76 -4.81
N ARG A 35 -2.83 10.30 -5.37
CA ARG A 35 -4.10 11.04 -5.34
C ARG A 35 -4.58 11.27 -3.91
N LEU A 36 -4.51 10.24 -3.06
CA LEU A 36 -4.92 10.30 -1.66
C LEU A 36 -4.00 11.22 -0.83
N LEU A 37 -2.69 11.16 -1.04
CA LEU A 37 -1.71 12.05 -0.41
C LEU A 37 -1.97 13.50 -0.81
N PHE A 38 -2.30 13.75 -2.08
CA PHE A 38 -2.61 15.09 -2.56
C PHE A 38 -3.91 15.65 -1.98
N GLU A 39 -4.97 14.84 -1.85
CA GLU A 39 -6.19 15.22 -1.12
C GLU A 39 -5.88 15.59 0.33
N ARG A 40 -5.06 14.78 1.00
CA ARG A 40 -4.65 15.03 2.37
C ARG A 40 -3.84 16.31 2.51
N PHE A 41 -2.84 16.51 1.65
CA PHE A 41 -2.07 17.74 1.60
C PHE A 41 -2.98 18.96 1.46
N SER A 42 -3.92 18.90 0.51
CA SER A 42 -4.84 19.99 0.21
C SER A 42 -5.77 20.29 1.38
N HIS A 43 -6.35 19.25 2.00
CA HIS A 43 -7.25 19.40 3.15
C HIS A 43 -6.57 20.04 4.36
N PHE A 44 -5.30 19.70 4.61
CA PHE A 44 -4.54 20.20 5.76
C PHE A 44 -3.61 21.38 5.42
N ASN A 45 -3.74 21.97 4.23
CA ASN A 45 -2.90 23.07 3.76
C ASN A 45 -1.38 22.78 3.93
N GLY A 46 -0.96 21.55 3.67
CA GLY A 46 0.44 21.14 3.77
C GLY A 46 1.03 21.14 5.19
N ALA A 47 0.21 21.00 6.23
CA ALA A 47 0.71 20.90 7.61
C ALA A 47 1.67 19.71 7.79
N LEU A 48 2.87 19.97 8.30
CA LEU A 48 3.94 18.96 8.45
C LEU A 48 3.62 17.89 9.51
N ASP A 49 2.79 18.20 10.50
CA ASP A 49 2.31 17.24 11.51
C ASP A 49 1.18 16.34 10.97
N LYS A 50 0.79 16.51 9.71
CA LYS A 50 -0.27 15.74 9.05
C LYS A 50 0.25 14.75 8.02
N GLY A 51 1.55 14.54 7.86
CA GLY A 51 2.02 13.45 6.99
C GLY A 51 1.74 12.04 7.56
N TRP A 52 2.11 11.03 6.79
CA TRP A 52 1.90 9.62 7.10
C TRP A 52 3.19 8.82 7.17
N ILE A 53 3.13 7.74 7.94
CA ILE A 53 4.13 6.67 7.92
C ILE A 53 3.56 5.58 7.01
N ILE A 54 4.22 5.36 5.88
CA ILE A 54 3.82 4.47 4.80
C ILE A 54 4.72 3.25 4.85
N ILE A 55 4.10 2.08 5.01
CA ILE A 55 4.76 0.80 5.29
C ILE A 55 4.29 -0.20 4.23
N PRO A 56 4.90 -0.19 3.03
CA PRO A 56 4.66 -1.22 2.05
C PRO A 56 5.16 -2.57 2.56
N CYS A 57 4.38 -3.63 2.33
CA CYS A 57 4.68 -5.01 2.67
C CYS A 57 4.74 -5.91 1.42
N GLU A 58 4.83 -5.31 0.24
CA GLU A 58 5.09 -6.02 -1.01
C GLU A 58 6.50 -6.64 -0.99
N LEU A 59 6.61 -7.88 -1.50
CA LEU A 59 7.85 -8.66 -1.49
C LEU A 59 8.77 -8.26 -2.67
N ILE A 60 9.23 -7.01 -2.66
CA ILE A 60 10.25 -6.49 -3.58
C ILE A 60 11.35 -5.78 -2.81
N ASP A 61 12.55 -5.72 -3.39
CA ASP A 61 13.69 -5.02 -2.79
C ASP A 61 13.39 -3.53 -2.60
N TYR A 62 13.75 -2.98 -1.43
CA TYR A 62 13.59 -1.57 -1.08
C TYR A 62 12.18 -1.02 -1.38
N ASN A 63 11.14 -1.79 -1.03
CA ASN A 63 9.74 -1.49 -1.37
C ASN A 63 9.27 -0.09 -0.96
N GLY A 64 9.79 0.48 0.13
CA GLY A 64 9.55 1.85 0.56
C GLY A 64 10.08 2.88 -0.43
N ASP A 65 11.34 2.73 -0.84
CA ASP A 65 12.00 3.62 -1.79
C ASP A 65 11.36 3.52 -3.18
N ALA A 66 11.11 2.29 -3.65
CA ALA A 66 10.42 2.04 -4.93
C ALA A 66 9.03 2.69 -4.98
N LEU A 67 8.25 2.59 -3.90
CA LEU A 67 6.95 3.24 -3.82
C LEU A 67 7.07 4.77 -3.81
N ARG A 68 8.03 5.32 -3.06
CA ARG A 68 8.28 6.78 -3.03
C ARG A 68 8.63 7.31 -4.42
N GLU A 69 9.50 6.63 -5.15
CA GLU A 69 9.90 7.02 -6.51
C GLU A 69 8.70 7.08 -7.46
N LEU A 70 7.81 6.10 -7.41
CA LEU A 70 6.60 6.09 -8.24
C LEU A 70 5.60 7.17 -7.84
N VAL A 71 5.43 7.45 -6.55
CA VAL A 71 4.57 8.54 -6.07
C VAL A 71 5.10 9.89 -6.56
N LEU A 72 6.42 10.11 -6.44
CA LEU A 72 7.08 11.33 -6.92
C LEU A 72 6.94 11.47 -8.45
N ARG A 73 7.12 10.38 -9.19
CA ARG A 73 6.94 10.35 -10.63
C ARG A 73 5.53 10.79 -11.04
N TYR A 74 4.49 10.23 -10.43
CA TYR A 74 3.11 10.66 -10.70
C TYR A 74 2.87 12.12 -10.32
N ALA A 75 3.43 12.57 -9.18
CA ALA A 75 3.31 13.97 -8.78
C ALA A 75 3.90 14.93 -9.83
N GLN A 76 5.03 14.56 -10.44
CA GLN A 76 5.66 15.32 -11.52
C GLN A 76 4.86 15.26 -12.82
N GLU A 77 4.44 14.06 -13.25
CA GLU A 77 3.68 13.85 -14.49
C GLU A 77 2.31 14.56 -14.46
N TRP A 78 1.67 14.61 -13.29
CA TRP A 78 0.41 15.32 -13.08
C TRP A 78 0.60 16.81 -12.76
N ALA A 79 1.84 17.32 -12.83
CA ALA A 79 2.19 18.71 -12.56
C ALA A 79 1.63 19.22 -11.22
N LEU A 80 1.69 18.38 -10.17
CA LEU A 80 1.27 18.78 -8.83
C LEU A 80 2.18 19.89 -8.29
N PRO A 81 1.67 20.77 -7.41
CA PRO A 81 2.43 21.90 -6.89
C PRO A 81 3.75 21.47 -6.23
N GLU A 82 4.80 22.26 -6.41
CA GLU A 82 6.11 22.03 -5.76
C GLU A 82 5.98 21.92 -4.22
N ALA A 83 5.06 22.66 -3.62
CA ALA A 83 4.76 22.58 -2.19
C ALA A 83 4.26 21.17 -1.76
N PHE A 84 3.56 20.45 -2.64
CA PHE A 84 3.17 19.07 -2.39
C PHE A 84 4.38 18.14 -2.41
N ILE A 85 5.30 18.30 -3.37
CA ILE A 85 6.52 17.50 -3.46
C ILE A 85 7.39 17.71 -2.20
N GLN A 86 7.57 18.95 -1.77
CA GLN A 86 8.29 19.27 -0.54
C GLN A 86 7.62 18.67 0.70
N TRP A 87 6.30 18.75 0.78
CA TRP A 87 5.54 18.14 1.87
C TRP A 87 5.63 16.61 1.85
N LEU A 88 5.62 16.00 0.66
CA LEU A 88 5.80 14.55 0.49
C LEU A 88 7.10 14.09 1.16
N ASP A 89 8.20 14.78 0.90
CA ASP A 89 9.52 14.44 1.45
C ASP A 89 9.70 14.81 2.93
N GLN A 90 9.10 15.91 3.39
CA GLN A 90 9.35 16.42 4.75
C GLN A 90 8.38 15.87 5.81
N ALA A 91 7.14 15.57 5.41
CA ALA A 91 6.09 15.18 6.34
C ALA A 91 5.82 13.67 6.35
N ASN A 92 6.19 12.94 5.30
CA ASN A 92 5.89 11.53 5.15
C ASN A 92 7.14 10.67 5.28
N SER A 93 6.97 9.42 5.72
CA SER A 93 8.04 8.44 5.81
C SER A 93 7.65 7.21 5.01
N PHE A 94 8.51 6.80 4.08
CA PHE A 94 8.36 5.55 3.34
C PHE A 94 9.35 4.55 3.95
N CYS A 95 8.82 3.55 4.63
CA CYS A 95 9.62 2.59 5.39
C CYS A 95 9.75 1.29 4.60
N SER A 96 10.95 0.99 4.09
CA SER A 96 11.20 -0.32 3.48
C SER A 96 11.11 -1.43 4.54
N THR A 97 10.43 -2.53 4.21
CA THR A 97 10.23 -3.68 5.11
C THR A 97 10.72 -4.98 4.50
N LEU A 98 10.97 -5.98 5.35
CA LEU A 98 11.14 -7.37 4.94
C LEU A 98 10.08 -8.22 5.65
N VAL A 99 9.09 -8.71 4.91
CA VAL A 99 8.06 -9.60 5.44
C VAL A 99 8.32 -11.03 4.98
N ASP A 100 8.15 -12.00 5.88
CA ASP A 100 8.27 -13.41 5.52
C ASP A 100 7.24 -14.23 6.30
N ARG A 101 6.31 -14.83 5.55
CA ARG A 101 5.36 -15.83 6.02
C ARG A 101 4.66 -16.48 4.84
N ILE A 102 4.69 -17.80 4.75
CA ILE A 102 3.84 -18.54 3.82
C ILE A 102 2.40 -18.48 4.33
N VAL A 103 1.55 -17.80 3.57
CA VAL A 103 0.09 -17.77 3.75
C VAL A 103 -0.53 -18.36 2.49
N THR A 104 -1.20 -19.49 2.64
CA THR A 104 -2.02 -20.10 1.60
C THR A 104 -3.43 -19.56 1.69
N GLY A 105 -4.03 -19.30 0.53
CA GLY A 105 -5.42 -18.87 0.46
C GLY A 105 -6.39 -19.97 0.93
N TYR A 106 -7.67 -19.66 0.86
CA TYR A 106 -8.77 -20.52 1.28
C TYR A 106 -8.55 -22.04 1.08
N PRO A 107 -8.53 -22.85 2.17
CA PRO A 107 -8.15 -24.26 2.13
C PRO A 107 -9.32 -25.14 1.65
N ARG A 108 -9.64 -25.08 0.36
CA ARG A 108 -10.84 -25.72 -0.23
C ARG A 108 -10.98 -27.21 0.09
N ASP A 109 -9.86 -27.93 0.15
CA ASP A 109 -9.84 -29.38 0.37
C ASP A 109 -9.97 -29.77 1.85
N GLU A 110 -9.72 -28.83 2.77
CA GLU A 110 -9.69 -29.08 4.22
C GLU A 110 -10.80 -28.35 4.99
N VAL A 111 -11.48 -27.39 4.34
CA VAL A 111 -12.38 -26.46 5.04
C VAL A 111 -13.51 -27.14 5.80
N ALA A 112 -14.12 -28.20 5.27
CA ALA A 112 -15.21 -28.88 5.96
C ALA A 112 -14.76 -29.47 7.31
N LYS A 113 -13.55 -30.02 7.37
CA LYS A 113 -12.96 -30.55 8.59
C LYS A 113 -12.58 -29.41 9.55
N LEU A 114 -11.97 -28.34 9.02
CA LEU A 114 -11.58 -27.17 9.80
C LEU A 114 -12.81 -26.50 10.43
N GLU A 115 -13.91 -26.34 9.69
CA GLU A 115 -15.16 -25.75 10.19
C GLU A 115 -15.86 -26.64 11.24
N GLU A 116 -15.77 -27.97 11.11
CA GLU A 116 -16.24 -28.90 12.15
C GLU A 116 -15.42 -28.75 13.45
N GLU A 117 -14.09 -28.66 13.34
CA GLU A 117 -13.19 -28.45 14.48
C GLU A 117 -13.39 -27.07 15.13
N LEU A 118 -13.62 -26.02 14.32
CA LEU A 118 -13.85 -24.65 14.77
C LEU A 118 -15.27 -24.44 15.31
N GLY A 119 -16.24 -25.23 14.87
CA GLY A 119 -17.65 -25.14 15.25
C GLY A 119 -18.41 -23.98 14.59
N TYR A 120 -17.87 -23.38 13.53
CA TYR A 120 -18.51 -22.31 12.76
C TYR A 120 -18.08 -22.32 11.29
N HIS A 121 -18.90 -21.71 10.44
CA HIS A 121 -18.60 -21.49 9.02
C HIS A 121 -17.79 -20.21 8.83
N ASP A 122 -16.68 -20.27 8.10
CA ASP A 122 -15.82 -19.14 7.80
C ASP A 122 -15.51 -19.02 6.31
N GLY A 123 -16.22 -18.11 5.63
CA GLY A 123 -16.01 -17.85 4.21
C GLY A 123 -14.70 -17.11 3.87
N PHE A 124 -13.93 -16.68 4.88
CA PHE A 124 -12.66 -15.96 4.73
C PHE A 124 -11.50 -16.67 5.42
N LEU A 125 -11.61 -17.99 5.63
CA LEU A 125 -10.56 -18.79 6.21
C LEU A 125 -9.30 -18.76 5.31
N ASP A 126 -8.15 -18.47 5.89
CA ASP A 126 -6.84 -18.63 5.26
C ASP A 126 -5.96 -19.48 6.17
N THR A 127 -4.95 -20.16 5.61
CA THR A 127 -4.01 -20.99 6.36
C THR A 127 -2.60 -20.44 6.23
N ALA A 128 -1.82 -20.53 7.29
CA ALA A 128 -0.45 -20.01 7.30
C ALA A 128 0.46 -20.94 8.10
N GLU A 129 1.74 -20.93 7.76
CA GLU A 129 2.74 -21.62 8.56
C GLU A 129 2.94 -20.96 9.95
N HIS A 130 3.61 -21.68 10.84
CA HIS A 130 3.93 -21.18 12.18
C HIS A 130 5.02 -20.11 12.19
N PHE A 131 5.97 -20.16 11.25
CA PHE A 131 7.04 -19.18 11.16
C PHE A 131 6.50 -17.82 10.69
N TYR A 132 7.11 -16.71 11.17
CA TYR A 132 6.84 -15.37 10.66
C TYR A 132 7.99 -14.40 11.00
N LEU A 133 8.21 -13.43 10.12
CA LEU A 133 9.15 -12.31 10.26
C LEU A 133 8.52 -10.99 9.74
N LEU A 134 8.83 -9.88 10.40
CA LEU A 134 8.52 -8.51 9.99
C LEU A 134 9.73 -7.59 10.28
#